data_AF-A0A2V2F5B4-F1
#
_entry.id   AF-A0A2V2F5B4-F1
#
_cell.length_a   1.000
_cell.length_b   1.000
_cell.length_c   1.000
_cell.angle_alpha   90.00
_cell.angle_beta   90.00
_cell.angle_gamma   90.00
#
_symmetry.space_group_name_H-M   'P 1'
#
loop_
_entity.id
_entity.type
_entity.pdbx_description
1 polymer ?
#
loop_
_entity_poly.entity_id
_entity_poly.type
_entity_poly.pdbx_seq_one_letter_code
_entity_poly.pdbx_strand_id
1 'polypeptide(L)'
;MTAKKPRKKIQPAGRKRRFTKDQVETAIIESGGCKIAAARALGCSRTTLDSYISRYPKLGEVYRDLVDANLDEIEQVVFKKAKAGNLSAAFFVLRTQGRHRGYVEAFPQSVNEKMSPDAQKIMADFRDGNISASRAALDLEILGIALPESIKILLAKEQPEPVDPSGGAYCVMTDEEMERRVAERKKAQDAQREQLPARRAEMHELHKEMADSFAVGATPRAITPAAEEDA
;
A
#
# COMPACT_ATOMS: atom_id res chain seq x y z
N MET A 1 46.35 -18.86 28.27
CA MET A 1 45.15 -19.09 27.44
C MET A 1 45.07 -17.99 26.39
N THR A 2 45.31 -18.34 25.12
CA THR A 2 45.38 -17.40 24.01
C THR A 2 43.98 -16.92 23.63
N ALA A 3 43.74 -15.61 23.72
CA ALA A 3 42.45 -15.00 23.44
C ALA A 3 42.05 -15.18 21.97
N LYS A 4 40.91 -15.84 21.74
CA LYS A 4 40.35 -16.09 20.40
C LYS A 4 39.89 -14.78 19.77
N LYS A 5 40.61 -14.32 18.73
CA LYS A 5 40.32 -13.09 17.99
C LYS A 5 38.86 -13.10 17.46
N PRO A 6 38.10 -12.00 17.59
CA PRO A 6 36.70 -11.97 17.19
C PRO A 6 36.56 -12.16 15.67
N ARG A 7 35.64 -13.04 15.25
CA ARG A 7 35.35 -13.30 13.84
C ARG A 7 34.74 -12.05 13.20
N LYS A 8 35.36 -11.54 12.14
CA LYS A 8 34.87 -10.38 11.37
C LYS A 8 33.57 -10.75 10.66
N LYS A 9 32.49 -9.99 10.86
CA LYS A 9 31.20 -10.19 10.17
C LYS A 9 31.40 -9.97 8.67
N ILE A 10 31.25 -11.01 7.86
CA ILE A 10 31.27 -10.92 6.40
C ILE A 10 29.88 -10.45 5.97
N GLN A 11 29.76 -9.23 5.44
CA GLN A 11 28.50 -8.80 4.81
C GLN A 11 28.31 -9.61 3.52
N PRO A 12 27.10 -10.10 3.22
CA PRO A 12 26.86 -10.83 1.98
C PRO A 12 27.09 -9.89 0.80
N ALA A 13 28.09 -10.19 -0.03
CA ALA A 13 28.33 -9.46 -1.26
C ALA A 13 27.11 -9.61 -2.17
N GLY A 14 26.42 -8.49 -2.45
CA GLY A 14 25.28 -8.47 -3.34
C GLY A 14 25.61 -9.10 -4.70
N ARG A 15 24.61 -9.72 -5.35
CA ARG A 15 24.78 -10.37 -6.65
C ARG A 15 25.42 -9.41 -7.64
N LYS A 16 26.59 -9.79 -8.19
CA LYS A 16 27.29 -9.01 -9.20
C LYS A 16 26.37 -8.81 -10.42
N ARG A 17 26.36 -7.60 -10.95
CA ARG A 17 25.55 -7.25 -12.12
C ARG A 17 26.08 -7.99 -13.33
N ARG A 18 25.17 -8.51 -14.15
CA ARG A 18 25.51 -9.32 -15.33
C ARG A 18 26.01 -8.49 -16.51
N PHE A 19 25.64 -7.21 -16.60
CA PHE A 19 25.96 -6.34 -17.73
C PHE A 19 26.57 -5.02 -17.24
N THR A 20 27.51 -4.48 -18.00
CA THR A 20 28.05 -3.13 -17.76
C THR A 20 27.09 -2.06 -18.29
N LYS A 21 27.29 -0.80 -17.91
CA LYS A 21 26.44 0.30 -18.39
C LYS A 21 26.61 0.47 -19.91
N ASP A 22 27.87 0.47 -20.34
CA ASP A 22 28.27 0.69 -21.73
C ASP A 22 27.71 -0.40 -22.65
N GLN A 23 27.71 -1.67 -22.21
CA GLN A 23 27.09 -2.77 -22.96
C GLN A 23 25.58 -2.59 -23.15
N VAL A 24 24.90 -2.03 -22.16
CA VAL A 24 23.45 -1.77 -22.24
C VAL A 24 23.18 -0.58 -23.14
N GLU A 25 24.02 0.45 -23.07
CA GLU A 25 23.93 1.64 -23.92
C GLU A 25 24.13 1.30 -25.40
N THR A 26 25.18 0.54 -25.74
CA THR A 26 25.42 0.11 -27.13
C THR A 26 24.27 -0.72 -27.68
N ALA A 27 23.73 -1.66 -26.89
CA ALA A 27 22.59 -2.47 -27.31
C ALA A 27 21.30 -1.65 -27.50
N ILE A 28 21.10 -0.59 -26.73
CA ILE A 28 19.96 0.33 -26.90
C ILE A 28 20.11 1.16 -28.18
N ILE A 29 21.31 1.65 -28.47
CA ILE A 29 21.62 2.42 -29.67
C ILE A 29 21.44 1.55 -30.93
N GLU A 30 22.03 0.36 -30.95
CA GLU A 30 21.92 -0.59 -32.09
C GLU A 30 20.48 -1.05 -32.35
N SER A 31 19.64 -1.05 -31.32
CA SER A 31 18.23 -1.43 -31.44
C SER A 31 17.27 -0.27 -31.69
N GLY A 32 17.77 0.96 -31.85
CA GLY A 32 16.95 2.15 -32.11
C GLY A 32 15.91 2.42 -31.01
N GLY A 33 16.24 2.14 -29.75
CA GLY A 33 15.29 2.34 -28.63
C GLY A 33 14.21 1.25 -28.49
N CYS A 34 14.27 0.16 -29.26
CA CYS A 34 13.38 -0.99 -29.07
C CYS A 34 13.86 -1.92 -27.95
N LYS A 35 13.22 -1.83 -26.78
CA LYS A 35 13.61 -2.64 -25.60
C LYS A 35 13.61 -4.15 -25.84
N ILE A 36 12.71 -4.66 -26.67
CA ILE A 36 12.64 -6.10 -26.98
C ILE A 36 13.84 -6.53 -27.83
N ALA A 37 14.21 -5.72 -28.81
CA ALA A 37 15.38 -5.98 -29.65
C ALA A 37 16.68 -5.88 -28.85
N ALA A 38 16.85 -4.84 -28.01
CA ALA A 38 17.98 -4.72 -27.09
C ALA A 38 18.08 -5.92 -26.13
N ALA A 39 16.95 -6.36 -25.58
CA ALA A 39 16.88 -7.49 -24.65
C ALA A 39 17.32 -8.79 -25.32
N ARG A 40 16.89 -9.02 -26.57
CA ARG A 40 17.28 -10.17 -27.38
C ARG A 40 18.77 -10.12 -27.72
N ALA A 41 19.30 -8.97 -28.12
CA ALA A 41 20.73 -8.78 -28.41
C ALA A 41 21.61 -9.08 -27.19
N LEU A 42 21.18 -8.66 -25.99
CA LEU A 42 21.91 -8.90 -24.73
C LEU A 42 21.61 -10.26 -24.08
N GLY A 43 20.64 -11.03 -24.60
CA GLY A 43 20.18 -12.26 -23.96
C GLY A 43 19.61 -12.04 -22.55
N CYS A 44 18.92 -10.91 -22.32
CA CYS A 44 18.32 -10.56 -21.04
C CYS A 44 16.80 -10.37 -21.14
N SER A 45 16.12 -10.32 -19.99
CA SER A 45 14.69 -9.94 -19.94
C SER A 45 14.54 -8.43 -20.16
N ARG A 46 13.45 -8.01 -20.81
CA ARG A 46 13.06 -6.59 -20.91
C ARG A 46 13.04 -5.88 -19.54
N THR A 47 12.57 -6.57 -18.50
CA THR A 47 12.52 -6.03 -17.13
C THR A 47 13.91 -5.69 -16.57
N THR A 48 14.95 -6.41 -17.02
CA THR A 48 16.33 -6.11 -16.67
C THR A 48 16.76 -4.79 -17.29
N LEU A 49 16.44 -4.54 -18.56
CA LEU A 49 16.70 -3.25 -19.21
C LEU A 49 15.96 -2.10 -18.52
N ASP A 50 14.68 -2.28 -18.18
CA ASP A 50 13.89 -1.28 -17.44
C ASP A 50 14.55 -0.93 -16.09
N SER A 51 15.14 -1.93 -15.42
CA SER A 51 15.88 -1.72 -14.16
C SER A 51 17.19 -0.95 -14.35
N TYR A 52 17.83 -1.03 -15.52
CA TYR A 52 19.04 -0.27 -15.83
C TYR A 52 18.71 1.17 -16.24
N ILE A 53 17.67 1.35 -17.06
CA ILE A 53 17.17 2.67 -17.49
C ILE A 53 16.74 3.50 -16.28
N SER A 54 15.95 2.91 -15.36
CA SER A 54 15.51 3.61 -14.14
C SER A 54 16.66 3.93 -13.17
N ARG A 55 17.71 3.11 -13.15
CA ARG A 55 18.86 3.28 -12.25
C ARG A 55 19.87 4.30 -12.75
N TYR A 56 19.96 4.52 -14.06
CA TYR A 56 20.95 5.40 -14.68
C TYR A 56 20.26 6.48 -15.53
N PRO A 57 20.08 7.69 -14.99
CA PRO A 57 19.36 8.77 -15.68
C PRO A 57 19.88 9.09 -17.09
N LYS A 58 21.21 9.12 -17.28
CA LYS A 58 21.84 9.35 -18.58
C LYS A 58 21.43 8.33 -19.64
N LEU A 59 21.31 7.06 -19.26
CA LEU A 59 20.88 6.00 -20.16
C LEU A 59 19.38 6.12 -20.49
N GLY A 60 18.59 6.68 -19.57
CA GLY A 60 17.20 7.05 -19.83
C GLY A 60 17.01 8.28 -20.72
N GLU A 61 17.95 9.21 -20.75
CA GLU A 61 17.99 10.31 -21.73
C GLU A 61 18.27 9.77 -23.12
N VAL A 62 19.38 9.04 -23.31
CA VAL A 62 19.73 8.41 -24.59
C VAL A 62 18.60 7.52 -25.11
N TYR A 63 17.96 6.74 -24.23
CA TYR A 63 16.82 5.91 -24.60
C TYR A 63 15.63 6.73 -25.13
N ARG A 64 15.29 7.86 -24.48
CA ARG A 64 14.18 8.71 -24.91
C ARG A 64 14.48 9.38 -26.25
N ASP A 65 15.69 9.92 -26.40
CA ASP A 65 16.12 10.56 -27.64
C ASP A 65 16.03 9.60 -28.84
N LEU A 66 16.41 8.33 -28.64
CA LEU A 66 16.28 7.29 -29.67
C LEU A 66 14.82 6.93 -29.98
N VAL A 67 13.96 6.86 -28.96
CA VAL A 67 12.53 6.59 -29.16
C VAL A 67 11.87 7.72 -29.93
N ASP A 68 12.20 8.97 -29.59
CA ASP A 68 11.68 10.15 -30.27
C ASP A 68 12.19 10.21 -31.72
N ALA A 69 13.48 9.93 -31.96
CA ALA A 69 14.04 9.85 -33.31
C ALA A 69 13.36 8.76 -34.17
N ASN A 70 13.11 7.57 -33.60
CA ASN A 70 12.40 6.52 -34.30
C ASN A 70 10.92 6.88 -34.56
N LEU A 71 10.30 7.65 -33.66
CA LEU A 71 8.95 8.17 -33.88
C LEU A 71 8.93 9.17 -35.05
N ASP A 72 9.90 10.09 -35.10
CA ASP A 72 10.06 11.05 -36.20
C ASP A 72 10.22 10.34 -37.56
N GLU A 73 10.99 9.25 -37.61
CA GLU A 73 11.14 8.44 -38.83
C GLU A 73 9.81 7.83 -39.29
N ILE A 74 9.02 7.29 -38.35
CA ILE A 74 7.69 6.74 -38.65
C ILE A 74 6.76 7.85 -39.13
N GLU A 75 6.78 9.03 -38.51
CA GLU A 75 5.99 10.18 -38.95
C GLU A 75 6.34 10.56 -40.38
N GLN A 76 7.63 10.62 -40.74
CA GLN A 76 8.05 10.88 -42.11
C GLN A 76 7.49 9.85 -43.10
N VAL A 77 7.46 8.56 -42.72
CA VAL A 77 6.88 7.50 -43.56
C VAL A 77 5.36 7.72 -43.73
N VAL A 78 4.65 8.07 -42.66
CA VAL A 78 3.22 8.38 -42.71
C VAL A 78 2.96 9.58 -43.63
N PHE A 79 3.74 10.65 -43.51
CA PHE A 79 3.63 11.81 -44.40
C PHE A 79 3.89 11.49 -45.87
N LYS A 80 4.93 10.69 -46.15
CA LYS A 80 5.24 10.23 -47.51
C LYS A 80 4.05 9.44 -48.09
N LYS A 81 3.47 8.52 -47.31
CA LYS A 81 2.29 7.74 -47.73
C LYS A 81 1.04 8.60 -47.92
N ALA A 82 0.81 9.58 -47.06
CA ALA A 82 -0.29 10.53 -47.21
C ALA A 82 -0.15 11.34 -48.50
N LYS A 83 1.05 11.87 -48.79
CA LYS A 83 1.35 12.59 -50.04
C LYS A 83 1.25 11.70 -51.28
N ALA A 84 1.55 10.40 -51.15
CA ALA A 84 1.40 9.42 -52.21
C ALA A 84 -0.07 9.01 -52.49
N GLY A 85 -1.05 9.59 -51.78
CA GLY A 85 -2.48 9.35 -52.02
C GLY A 85 -3.11 8.26 -51.15
N ASN A 86 -2.41 7.75 -50.12
CA ASN A 86 -3.04 6.86 -49.15
C ASN A 86 -3.99 7.67 -48.25
N LEU A 87 -5.30 7.57 -48.51
CA LEU A 87 -6.33 8.31 -47.79
C LEU A 87 -6.33 8.03 -46.29
N SER A 88 -6.08 6.77 -45.87
CA SER A 88 -6.03 6.42 -44.45
C SER A 88 -4.90 7.16 -43.71
N ALA A 89 -3.71 7.24 -44.32
CA ALA A 89 -2.59 8.01 -43.77
C ALA A 89 -2.88 9.51 -43.77
N ALA A 90 -3.52 10.03 -44.83
CA ALA A 90 -3.92 11.44 -44.90
C ALA A 90 -4.94 11.81 -43.81
N PHE A 91 -5.99 11.01 -43.64
CA PHE A 91 -6.96 11.22 -42.56
C PHE A 91 -6.33 11.09 -41.17
N PHE A 92 -5.39 10.16 -40.98
CA PHE A 92 -4.67 10.04 -39.72
C PHE A 92 -3.93 11.34 -39.37
N VAL A 93 -3.17 11.92 -40.32
CA VAL A 93 -2.47 13.21 -40.13
C VAL A 93 -3.45 14.35 -39.87
N LEU A 94 -4.57 14.42 -40.60
CA LEU A 94 -5.58 15.47 -40.39
C LEU A 94 -6.23 15.38 -39.00
N ARG A 95 -6.56 14.18 -38.52
CA ARG A 95 -7.18 13.97 -37.20
C ARG A 95 -6.24 14.26 -36.03
N THR A 96 -4.93 14.14 -36.23
CA THR A 96 -3.93 14.38 -35.19
C THR A 96 -3.40 15.82 -35.24
N GLN A 97 -2.85 16.25 -36.37
CA GLN A 97 -2.20 17.56 -36.52
C GLN A 97 -3.15 18.64 -37.05
N GLY A 98 -4.17 18.26 -37.83
CA GLY A 98 -5.18 19.16 -38.38
C GLY A 98 -6.28 19.59 -37.39
N ARG A 99 -6.19 19.20 -36.10
CA ARG A 99 -7.20 19.54 -35.07
C ARG A 99 -7.46 21.04 -34.96
N HIS A 100 -6.39 21.85 -35.02
CA HIS A 100 -6.48 23.31 -35.00
C HIS A 100 -7.25 23.90 -36.20
N ARG A 101 -7.42 23.13 -37.28
CA ARG A 101 -8.18 23.50 -38.48
C ARG A 101 -9.61 22.93 -38.48
N GLY A 102 -10.03 22.27 -37.41
CA GLY A 102 -11.37 21.69 -37.28
C GLY A 102 -11.49 20.22 -37.69
N TYR A 103 -10.39 19.51 -37.97
CA TYR A 103 -10.40 18.06 -38.21
C TYR A 103 -10.46 17.27 -36.90
N VAL A 104 -11.55 17.43 -36.16
CA VAL A 104 -11.83 16.68 -34.92
C VAL A 104 -13.00 15.75 -35.19
N GLU A 105 -12.82 14.47 -34.91
CA GLU A 105 -13.94 13.54 -34.88
C GLU A 105 -14.66 13.67 -33.55
N ALA A 106 -15.88 14.20 -33.58
CA ALA A 106 -16.78 14.08 -32.47
C ALA A 106 -17.29 12.64 -32.44
N PHE A 107 -16.85 11.85 -31.45
CA PHE A 107 -17.57 10.64 -31.10
C PHE A 107 -18.86 11.07 -30.42
N PRO A 108 -20.05 10.80 -30.99
CA PRO A 108 -21.26 10.94 -30.20
C PRO A 108 -21.11 9.99 -29.02
N GLN A 109 -21.03 10.53 -27.80
CA GLN A 109 -21.21 9.69 -26.61
C GLN A 109 -22.59 9.07 -26.76
N SER A 110 -22.64 7.76 -27.00
CA SER A 110 -23.88 7.03 -27.05
C SER A 110 -24.45 7.01 -25.64
N VAL A 111 -25.27 8.00 -25.31
CA VAL A 111 -26.14 8.01 -24.13
C VAL A 111 -27.22 6.91 -24.16
N ASN A 112 -27.18 6.03 -25.18
CA ASN A 112 -28.15 4.97 -25.45
C ASN A 112 -27.55 3.56 -25.34
N GLU A 113 -26.52 3.34 -24.52
CA GLU A 113 -26.46 2.04 -23.86
C GLU A 113 -27.57 2.07 -22.80
N LYS A 114 -28.59 1.23 -22.99
CA LYS A 114 -29.60 1.00 -21.94
C LYS A 114 -28.84 0.84 -20.63
N MET A 115 -29.12 1.71 -19.66
CA MET A 115 -28.51 1.67 -18.34
C MET A 115 -28.41 0.21 -17.86
N SER A 116 -27.30 -0.18 -17.21
CA SER A 116 -27.13 -1.55 -16.68
C SER A 116 -28.44 -2.06 -16.06
N PRO A 117 -28.86 -3.31 -16.30
CA PRO A 117 -30.13 -3.85 -15.78
C PRO A 117 -30.30 -3.60 -14.27
N ASP A 118 -29.20 -3.59 -13.53
CA ASP A 118 -29.20 -3.35 -12.08
C ASP A 118 -29.46 -1.88 -11.74
N ALA A 119 -28.89 -0.94 -12.50
CA ALA A 119 -29.16 0.47 -12.35
C ALA A 119 -30.60 0.84 -12.74
N GLN A 120 -31.21 0.11 -13.69
CA GLN A 120 -32.64 0.27 -13.99
C GLN A 120 -33.52 -0.17 -12.82
N LYS A 121 -33.17 -1.26 -12.13
CA LYS A 121 -33.89 -1.72 -10.94
C LYS A 121 -33.76 -0.71 -9.81
N ILE A 122 -32.55 -0.24 -9.49
CA ILE A 122 -32.31 0.77 -8.45
C ILE A 122 -33.14 2.04 -8.73
N MET A 123 -33.19 2.49 -9.98
CA MET A 123 -33.99 3.66 -10.38
C MET A 123 -35.50 3.40 -10.30
N ALA A 124 -35.97 2.19 -10.62
CA ALA A 124 -37.36 1.82 -10.48
C ALA A 124 -37.77 1.75 -9.00
N ASP A 125 -36.97 1.09 -8.18
CA ASP A 125 -37.18 0.96 -6.74
C ASP A 125 -37.14 2.33 -6.04
N PHE A 126 -36.26 3.22 -6.48
CA PHE A 126 -36.22 4.61 -6.01
C PHE A 126 -37.46 5.39 -6.42
N ARG A 127 -37.89 5.27 -7.68
CA ARG A 127 -39.11 5.93 -8.18
C ARG A 127 -40.36 5.44 -7.45
N ASP A 128 -40.42 4.16 -7.13
CA ASP A 128 -41.54 3.52 -6.47
C ASP A 128 -41.49 3.72 -4.93
N GLY A 129 -40.43 4.36 -4.42
CA GLY A 129 -40.29 4.77 -3.01
C GLY A 129 -39.78 3.67 -2.07
N ASN A 130 -39.30 2.55 -2.61
CA ASN A 130 -38.78 1.43 -1.82
C ASN A 130 -37.38 1.71 -1.22
N ILE A 131 -36.65 2.69 -1.78
CA ILE A 131 -35.27 3.01 -1.43
C ILE A 131 -35.14 4.52 -1.16
N SER A 132 -34.40 4.93 -0.11
CA SER A 132 -34.06 6.35 0.17
C SER A 132 -33.08 6.91 -0.87
N ALA A 133 -33.06 8.24 -1.04
CA ALA A 133 -32.17 8.92 -1.98
C ALA A 133 -30.68 8.65 -1.67
N SER A 134 -30.31 8.68 -0.39
CA SER A 134 -28.97 8.28 0.07
C SER A 134 -28.60 6.85 -0.34
N ARG A 135 -29.53 5.90 -0.18
CA ARG A 135 -29.27 4.49 -0.50
C ARG A 135 -29.14 4.27 -2.02
N ALA A 136 -30.03 4.85 -2.80
CA ALA A 136 -29.96 4.81 -4.26
C ALA A 136 -28.67 5.46 -4.79
N ALA A 137 -28.20 6.54 -4.16
CA ALA A 137 -26.94 7.18 -4.53
C ALA A 137 -25.73 6.25 -4.31
N LEU A 138 -25.64 5.62 -3.14
CA LEU A 138 -24.56 4.66 -2.84
C LEU A 138 -24.54 3.49 -3.82
N ASP A 139 -25.71 2.91 -4.10
CA ASP A 139 -25.81 1.76 -5.00
C ASP A 139 -25.42 2.13 -6.45
N LEU A 140 -25.70 3.35 -6.91
CA LEU A 140 -25.26 3.86 -8.23
C LEU A 140 -23.76 4.19 -8.29
N GLU A 141 -23.20 4.74 -7.21
CA GLU A 141 -21.76 5.00 -7.09
C GLU A 141 -20.94 3.71 -7.10
N ILE A 142 -21.42 2.67 -6.41
CA ILE A 142 -20.80 1.33 -6.41
C ILE A 142 -20.74 0.77 -7.84
N LEU A 143 -21.75 1.04 -8.66
CA LEU A 143 -21.81 0.63 -10.06
C LEU A 143 -20.95 1.51 -10.99
N GLY A 144 -20.30 2.57 -10.47
CA GLY A 144 -19.48 3.51 -11.25
C GLY A 144 -20.30 4.37 -12.21
N ILE A 145 -21.61 4.47 -11.99
CA ILE A 145 -22.52 5.26 -12.83
C ILE A 145 -22.56 6.68 -12.27
N ALA A 146 -22.40 7.67 -13.15
CA ALA A 146 -22.52 9.06 -12.74
C ALA A 146 -23.91 9.32 -12.15
N LEU A 147 -23.94 9.88 -10.94
CA LEU A 147 -25.20 10.17 -10.24
C LEU A 147 -26.09 11.12 -11.07
N PRO A 148 -27.35 10.74 -11.34
CA PRO A 148 -28.32 11.63 -11.95
C PRO A 148 -28.54 12.90 -11.11
N GLU A 149 -28.71 14.05 -11.78
CA GLU A 149 -28.93 15.34 -11.11
C GLU A 149 -30.14 15.34 -10.18
N SER A 150 -31.19 14.57 -10.51
CA SER A 150 -32.37 14.41 -9.66
C SER A 150 -32.04 13.82 -8.29
N ILE A 151 -31.19 12.79 -8.23
CA ILE A 151 -30.78 12.15 -6.97
C ILE A 151 -29.88 13.08 -6.16
N LYS A 152 -28.97 13.82 -6.82
CA LYS A 152 -28.11 14.81 -6.14
C LYS A 152 -28.94 15.90 -5.45
N ILE A 153 -29.96 16.42 -6.11
CA ILE A 153 -30.85 17.44 -5.54
C ILE A 153 -31.63 16.88 -4.33
N LEU A 154 -32.06 15.62 -4.40
CA LEU A 154 -32.79 14.99 -3.32
C LEU A 154 -31.89 14.69 -2.12
N LEU A 155 -30.67 14.22 -2.35
CA LEU A 155 -29.66 14.03 -1.30
C LEU A 155 -29.33 15.37 -0.61
N ALA A 156 -29.22 16.46 -1.36
CA ALA A 156 -28.99 17.79 -0.79
C ALA A 156 -30.16 18.31 0.08
N LYS A 157 -31.37 17.76 -0.12
CA LYS A 157 -32.56 18.09 0.67
C LYS A 157 -32.79 17.12 1.84
N GLU A 158 -32.15 15.96 1.83
CA GLU A 158 -32.25 14.95 2.88
C GLU A 158 -31.48 15.46 4.10
N GLN A 159 -32.21 15.97 5.10
CA GLN A 159 -31.57 16.41 6.34
C GLN A 159 -31.11 15.18 7.13
N PRO A 160 -29.89 15.19 7.70
CA PRO A 160 -29.44 14.09 8.55
C PRO A 160 -30.40 13.95 9.74
N GLU A 161 -30.76 12.71 10.08
CA GLU A 161 -31.56 12.47 11.26
C GLU A 161 -30.89 13.13 12.48
N PRO A 162 -31.66 13.83 13.33
CA PRO A 162 -31.10 14.41 14.54
C PRO A 162 -30.49 13.29 15.35
N VAL A 163 -29.19 13.38 15.57
CA VAL A 163 -28.45 12.40 16.37
C VAL A 163 -29.12 12.35 17.74
N ASP A 164 -29.71 11.20 18.09
CA ASP A 164 -30.22 11.00 19.44
C ASP A 164 -29.04 11.20 20.41
N PRO A 165 -29.09 12.21 21.30
CA PRO A 165 -28.02 12.46 22.25
C PRO A 165 -27.77 11.26 23.18
N SER A 166 -28.68 10.29 23.25
CA SER A 166 -28.53 9.07 24.03
C SER A 166 -27.70 7.97 23.34
N GLY A 167 -27.42 8.07 22.03
CA GLY A 167 -26.89 6.95 21.23
C GLY A 167 -25.40 7.00 20.85
N GLY A 168 -24.66 8.04 21.26
CA GLY A 168 -23.28 8.27 20.82
C GLY A 168 -22.28 8.51 21.95
N ALA A 169 -20.99 8.35 21.65
CA ALA A 169 -19.84 8.35 22.57
C ALA A 169 -19.59 9.63 23.41
N TYR A 170 -20.53 10.59 23.41
CA TYR A 170 -20.54 11.76 24.28
C TYR A 170 -21.75 11.72 25.22
N CYS A 171 -21.89 10.63 25.97
CA CYS A 171 -22.81 10.63 27.10
C CYS A 171 -22.37 11.73 28.07
N VAL A 172 -23.14 12.81 28.18
CA VAL A 172 -23.03 13.74 29.30
C VAL A 172 -23.56 12.96 30.50
N MET A 173 -22.69 12.16 31.12
CA MET A 173 -23.02 11.41 32.33
C MET A 173 -23.54 12.40 33.36
N THR A 174 -24.68 12.10 33.96
CA THR A 174 -25.25 12.97 35.00
C THR A 174 -24.29 13.04 36.19
N ASP A 175 -24.27 14.17 36.90
CA ASP A 175 -23.37 14.37 38.06
C ASP A 175 -23.52 13.23 39.09
N GLU A 176 -24.74 12.73 39.27
CA GLU A 176 -25.04 11.61 40.16
C GLU A 176 -24.39 10.27 39.72
N GLU A 177 -24.33 9.99 38.42
CA GLU A 177 -23.69 8.78 37.89
C GLU A 177 -22.16 8.86 37.98
N MET A 178 -21.62 10.07 37.81
CA MET A 178 -20.19 10.33 37.99
C MET A 178 -19.77 10.08 39.44
N GLU A 179 -20.54 10.59 40.40
CA GLU A 179 -20.30 10.40 41.84
C GLU A 179 -20.33 8.92 42.25
N ARG A 180 -21.31 8.15 41.75
CA ARG A 180 -21.38 6.70 42.01
C ARG A 180 -20.14 5.97 41.51
N ARG A 181 -19.69 6.28 40.30
CA ARG A 181 -18.51 5.63 39.69
C ARG A 181 -17.21 5.99 40.40
N VAL A 182 -17.09 7.25 40.84
CA VAL A 182 -15.96 7.70 41.67
C VAL A 182 -15.99 6.99 43.03
N ALA A 183 -17.16 6.84 43.65
CA ALA A 183 -17.30 6.13 44.92
C ALA A 183 -16.95 4.64 44.80
N GLU A 184 -17.36 3.96 43.73
CA GLU A 184 -16.98 2.57 43.45
C GLU A 184 -15.47 2.41 43.23
N ARG A 185 -14.85 3.29 42.43
CA ARG A 185 -13.39 3.30 42.22
C ARG A 185 -12.64 3.54 43.51
N LYS A 186 -13.11 4.46 44.35
CA LYS A 186 -12.52 4.77 45.64
C LYS A 186 -12.63 3.56 46.59
N LYS A 187 -13.80 2.92 46.67
CA LYS A 187 -13.99 1.67 47.44
C LYS A 187 -13.05 0.55 46.97
N ALA A 188 -12.88 0.38 45.66
CA ALA A 188 -11.98 -0.63 45.12
C ALA A 188 -10.51 -0.34 45.44
N GLN A 189 -10.08 0.93 45.35
CA GLN A 189 -8.71 1.33 45.76
C GLN A 189 -8.49 1.17 47.25
N ASP A 190 -9.47 1.53 48.08
CA ASP A 190 -9.37 1.40 49.53
C ASP A 190 -9.32 -0.08 49.96
N ALA A 191 -10.12 -0.95 49.34
CA ALA A 191 -10.05 -2.41 49.56
C ALA A 191 -8.69 -3.00 49.16
N GLN A 192 -8.09 -2.52 48.06
CA GLN A 192 -6.72 -2.91 47.69
C GLN A 192 -5.69 -2.43 48.71
N ARG A 193 -5.84 -1.20 49.24
CA ARG A 193 -4.92 -0.63 50.24
C ARG A 193 -5.01 -1.35 51.57
N GLU A 194 -6.19 -1.78 51.98
CA GLU A 194 -6.42 -2.54 53.21
C GLU A 194 -5.74 -3.92 53.18
N GLN A 195 -5.61 -4.52 51.99
CA GLN A 195 -4.93 -5.83 51.80
C GLN A 195 -3.40 -5.73 51.71
N LEU A 196 -2.83 -4.53 51.53
CA LEU A 196 -1.37 -4.33 51.43
C LEU A 196 -0.57 -4.74 52.67
N PRO A 197 -0.95 -4.41 53.93
CA PRO A 197 -0.17 -4.81 55.11
C PRO A 197 -0.10 -6.33 55.30
N ALA A 198 -1.21 -7.05 55.10
CA ALA A 198 -1.24 -8.51 55.16
C ALA A 198 -0.33 -9.14 54.09
N ARG A 199 -0.44 -8.68 52.84
CA ARG A 199 0.46 -9.13 51.74
C ARG A 199 1.92 -8.82 52.00
N ARG A 200 2.24 -7.68 52.62
CA ARG A 200 3.62 -7.33 52.99
C ARG A 200 4.18 -8.29 54.05
N ALA A 201 3.36 -8.71 55.02
CA ALA A 201 3.76 -9.71 56.01
C ALA A 201 4.01 -11.07 55.35
N GLU A 202 3.09 -11.54 54.50
CA GLU A 202 3.24 -12.79 53.73
C GLU A 202 4.50 -12.80 52.86
N MET A 203 4.75 -11.71 52.11
CA MET A 203 5.96 -11.58 51.29
C MET A 203 7.24 -11.56 52.14
N HIS A 204 7.18 -10.98 53.35
CA HIS A 204 8.32 -10.98 54.27
C HIS A 204 8.59 -12.38 54.83
N GLU A 205 7.54 -13.16 55.13
CA GLU A 205 7.67 -14.57 55.53
C GLU A 205 8.26 -15.41 54.38
N LEU A 206 7.74 -15.29 53.17
CA LEU A 206 8.27 -15.98 51.98
C LEU A 206 9.73 -15.62 51.71
N HIS A 207 10.12 -14.35 51.84
CA HIS A 207 11.52 -13.95 51.70
C HIS A 207 12.41 -14.56 52.78
N LYS A 208 11.91 -14.71 54.02
CA LYS A 208 12.63 -15.35 55.11
C LYS A 208 12.82 -16.85 54.84
N GLU A 209 11.76 -17.55 54.44
CA GLU A 209 11.82 -18.97 54.06
C GLU A 209 12.75 -19.21 52.87
N MET A 210 12.71 -18.34 51.85
CA MET A 210 13.64 -18.41 50.73
C MET A 210 15.08 -18.20 51.19
N ALA A 211 15.35 -17.19 52.03
CA ALA A 211 16.68 -16.95 52.57
C ALA A 211 17.20 -18.15 53.38
N ASP A 212 16.35 -18.78 54.19
CA ASP A 212 16.68 -19.98 54.95
C ASP A 212 16.96 -21.18 54.04
N SER A 213 16.19 -21.35 52.95
CA SER A 213 16.42 -22.40 51.96
C SER A 213 17.76 -22.25 51.21
N PHE A 214 18.19 -21.01 50.95
CA PHE A 214 19.51 -20.71 50.38
C PHE A 214 20.65 -20.89 51.39
N ALA A 215 20.41 -20.68 52.69
CA ALA A 215 21.42 -20.87 53.73
C ALA A 215 21.72 -22.35 54.02
N VAL A 216 20.72 -23.24 53.95
CA VAL A 216 20.88 -24.68 54.19
C VAL A 216 21.70 -25.38 53.07
N GLY A 217 21.72 -24.81 51.86
CA GLY A 217 22.45 -25.36 50.71
C GLY A 217 23.95 -25.04 50.67
N ALA A 218 24.47 -24.25 51.62
CA ALA A 218 25.86 -23.75 51.60
C ALA A 218 26.75 -24.41 52.67
N THR A 219 27.06 -25.71 52.51
CA THR A 219 28.29 -26.28 53.08
C THR A 219 29.28 -26.59 51.95
N PRO A 220 30.49 -25.99 51.94
CA PRO A 220 31.42 -26.10 50.82
C PRO A 220 32.09 -27.48 50.79
N ARG A 221 31.92 -28.20 49.67
CA ARG A 221 32.55 -29.50 49.41
C ARG A 221 34.06 -29.31 49.18
N ALA A 222 34.88 -29.66 50.18
CA ALA A 222 36.33 -29.65 50.08
C ALA A 222 36.81 -30.64 48.99
N ILE A 223 37.71 -30.18 48.12
CA ILE A 223 38.34 -30.96 47.06
C ILE A 223 39.71 -31.43 47.61
N THR A 224 39.88 -32.74 47.82
CA THR A 224 41.18 -33.36 48.09
C THR A 224 41.60 -34.24 46.90
N PRO A 225 42.87 -34.16 46.43
CA PRO A 225 43.37 -34.95 45.30
C PRO A 225 44.10 -36.24 45.72
N ALA A 226 44.07 -37.23 44.81
CA ALA A 226 44.98 -38.38 44.60
C ALA A 226 45.10 -39.50 45.67
N ALA A 227 44.88 -40.75 45.24
CA ALA A 227 45.81 -41.88 45.40
C ALA A 227 45.32 -43.12 44.60
N GLU A 228 46.24 -43.74 43.88
CA GLU A 228 46.17 -45.09 43.30
C GLU A 228 45.97 -46.16 44.39
N GLU A 229 45.28 -47.25 44.08
CA GLU A 229 45.61 -48.58 44.62
C GLU A 229 45.13 -49.67 43.65
N ASP A 230 46.08 -50.52 43.28
CA ASP A 230 45.96 -51.72 42.45
C ASP A 230 45.05 -52.79 43.09
N ALA A 231 44.17 -53.40 42.27
CA ALA A 231 43.86 -54.84 42.22
C ALA A 231 42.81 -55.14 41.12
#